data_AF-A0A7S4UI81-F1
#
_entry.id   AF-A0A7S4UI81-F1
#
_cell.length_a   1.000
_cell.length_b   1.000
_cell.length_c   1.000
_cell.angle_alpha   90.00
_cell.angle_beta   90.00
_cell.angle_gamma   90.00
#
_symmetry.space_group_name_H-M   'P 1'
#
loop_
_entity.id
_entity.type
_entity.pdbx_description
1 polymer ?
#
loop_
_entity_poly.entity_id
_entity_poly.type
_entity_poly.pdbx_seq_one_letter_code
_entity_poly.pdbx_strand_id
1 'polypeptide(L)'
;GSRCATWDYTWCSEKYAPDVVDYWCCAAWAWVSDGCPTAIASQVWPGLYWSDMACPDLQQFVSTCPYKKSTSLGGAELTQNTSTQLDPACGCLGWSPGTLTSGRRRYGRRFPSDYGSSCQAWDAQYCSSYHPREKHEIWCCRSWCYVDEDCVSANPSIVLPGSFWSYESCKDDGPTLRNCSFSDACKPTGNNTGLSQADLAKFPSDYGTSCAAWDKDKCYEWYGSTSWWSGGSLDWCCDSWAYVNGSCPIAEPSNFSTGLYYSYGVCSDNATVPAYNASSNACEARARRLEARRLASRRRSVSYSRRSYSSRSRSWSSSSGSRRRAPPSRPSDTSRRRAPPVDTDRRRLPPAQALRRRVPAPPAVDNTPRRRVADPVRRRAPAPPPVDTTGRRRTPANVVVQTPRRRVSTPADARRRVGGAPAP
;
A
#
# COMPACT_ATOMS: atom_id res chain seq x y z
N GLY A 1 -12.17 12.89 20.17
CA GLY A 1 -12.59 13.73 21.32
C GLY A 1 -13.50 12.95 22.27
N SER A 2 -13.93 13.52 23.40
CA SER A 2 -14.77 12.82 24.41
C SER A 2 -16.24 12.60 23.99
N ARG A 3 -16.63 13.10 22.81
CA ARG A 3 -17.95 12.94 22.21
C ARG A 3 -17.80 12.75 20.71
N CYS A 4 -18.80 12.13 20.10
CA CYS A 4 -18.91 12.02 18.65
C CYS A 4 -19.01 13.41 18.02
N ALA A 5 -18.04 13.75 17.18
CA ALA A 5 -18.02 14.96 16.38
C ALA A 5 -17.07 14.78 15.20
N THR A 6 -17.20 15.64 14.20
CA THR A 6 -16.28 15.75 13.06
C THR A 6 -15.12 16.66 13.44
N TRP A 7 -14.12 16.11 14.12
CA TRP A 7 -13.02 16.91 14.69
C TRP A 7 -12.09 17.51 13.64
N ASP A 8 -12.01 16.90 12.46
CA ASP A 8 -10.97 17.18 11.47
C ASP A 8 -11.49 17.79 10.16
N TYR A 9 -12.82 17.92 10.00
CA TYR A 9 -13.44 18.35 8.73
C TYR A 9 -12.85 19.63 8.13
N THR A 10 -12.65 20.67 8.95
CA THR A 10 -12.17 21.97 8.48
C THR A 10 -10.70 21.99 8.08
N TRP A 11 -9.88 21.09 8.64
CA TRP A 11 -8.41 21.17 8.54
C TRP A 11 -7.79 19.91 7.95
N CYS A 12 -8.59 18.96 7.47
CA CYS A 12 -8.07 17.64 7.16
C CYS A 12 -7.03 17.68 6.03
N SER A 13 -7.35 18.39 4.95
CA SER A 13 -6.45 18.57 3.80
C SER A 13 -5.21 19.44 4.10
N GLU A 14 -5.21 20.17 5.21
CA GLU A 14 -4.06 21.00 5.63
C GLU A 14 -3.14 20.28 6.63
N LYS A 15 -3.70 19.40 7.47
CA LYS A 15 -2.96 18.76 8.57
C LYS A 15 -2.48 17.36 8.28
N TYR A 16 -3.12 16.66 7.36
CA TYR A 16 -2.83 15.26 7.09
C TYR A 16 -2.35 15.09 5.65
N ALA A 17 -1.47 14.11 5.45
CA ALA A 17 -0.97 13.82 4.11
C ALA A 17 -2.12 13.28 3.23
N PRO A 18 -2.17 13.62 1.93
CA PRO A 18 -3.28 13.28 1.04
C PRO A 18 -3.62 11.79 0.95
N ASP A 19 -2.66 10.92 1.24
CA ASP A 19 -2.83 9.46 1.25
C ASP A 19 -3.45 8.91 2.54
N VAL A 20 -3.40 9.70 3.63
CA VAL A 20 -4.06 9.36 4.90
C VAL A 20 -5.38 10.10 5.08
N VAL A 21 -5.65 11.12 4.26
CA VAL A 21 -6.93 11.85 4.24
C VAL A 21 -7.95 11.01 3.49
N ASP A 22 -9.00 10.58 4.19
CA ASP A 22 -10.11 9.80 3.63
C ASP A 22 -11.44 10.26 4.27
N TYR A 23 -12.51 9.50 4.09
CA TYR A 23 -13.84 9.75 4.64
C TYR A 23 -13.86 10.05 6.14
N TRP A 24 -12.93 9.49 6.92
CA TRP A 24 -12.83 9.76 8.35
C TRP A 24 -12.66 11.25 8.68
N CYS A 25 -12.17 12.07 7.74
CA CYS A 25 -12.13 13.52 7.86
C CYS A 25 -13.51 14.16 8.05
N CYS A 26 -14.53 13.55 7.44
CA CYS A 26 -15.92 13.99 7.48
C CYS A 26 -16.77 13.12 8.41
N ALA A 27 -16.26 11.94 8.79
CA ALA A 27 -16.93 11.04 9.71
C ALA A 27 -16.90 11.60 11.14
N ALA A 28 -17.93 11.29 11.91
CA ALA A 28 -17.90 11.55 13.34
C ALA A 28 -17.02 10.50 14.02
N TRP A 29 -16.15 10.91 14.93
CA TRP A 29 -15.35 9.95 15.72
C TRP A 29 -15.21 10.38 17.18
N ALA A 30 -14.96 9.39 18.05
CA ALA A 30 -14.72 9.61 19.47
C ALA A 30 -13.58 8.73 19.98
N TRP A 31 -13.00 9.13 21.12
CA TRP A 31 -12.13 8.24 21.89
C TRP A 31 -13.00 7.15 22.53
N VAL A 32 -12.59 5.90 22.39
CA VAL A 32 -13.24 4.70 22.94
C VAL A 32 -12.26 3.94 23.84
N SER A 33 -12.76 3.00 24.63
CA SER A 33 -11.91 2.04 25.33
C SER A 33 -11.22 1.10 24.33
N ASP A 34 -10.06 0.57 24.71
CA ASP A 34 -9.36 -0.49 23.98
C ASP A 34 -10.22 -1.75 23.75
N GLY A 35 -11.16 -2.04 24.65
CA GLY A 35 -12.13 -3.13 24.51
C GLY A 35 -13.29 -2.87 23.53
N CYS A 36 -13.37 -1.69 22.89
CA CYS A 36 -14.40 -1.45 21.88
C CYS A 36 -14.09 -2.31 20.63
N PRO A 37 -15.06 -3.08 20.07
CA PRO A 37 -14.79 -3.96 18.92
C PRO A 37 -14.26 -3.21 17.69
N THR A 38 -14.56 -1.92 17.61
CA THR A 38 -14.17 -1.00 16.53
C THR A 38 -13.05 -0.04 16.94
N ALA A 39 -12.34 -0.34 18.04
CA ALA A 39 -11.23 0.46 18.54
C ALA A 39 -10.03 0.42 17.60
N ILE A 40 -9.60 1.59 17.15
CA ILE A 40 -8.38 1.79 16.37
C ILE A 40 -7.37 2.50 17.26
N ALA A 41 -6.19 1.90 17.43
CA ALA A 41 -5.11 2.50 18.22
C ALA A 41 -4.65 3.83 17.60
N SER A 42 -4.50 4.87 18.42
CA SER A 42 -4.00 6.16 17.95
C SER A 42 -2.52 6.06 17.62
N GLN A 43 -2.15 6.45 16.40
CA GLN A 43 -0.75 6.58 16.00
C GLN A 43 -0.06 7.78 16.68
N VAL A 44 -0.82 8.81 17.05
CA VAL A 44 -0.29 10.06 17.62
C VAL A 44 -0.22 10.00 19.14
N TRP A 45 -1.14 9.29 19.78
CA TRP A 45 -1.28 9.26 21.24
C TRP A 45 -1.24 7.83 21.77
N PRO A 46 -0.06 7.32 22.17
CA PRO A 46 0.08 5.96 22.68
C PRO A 46 -0.88 5.68 23.84
N GLY A 47 -1.58 4.54 23.78
CA GLY A 47 -2.55 4.11 24.80
C GLY A 47 -3.95 4.70 24.64
N LEU A 48 -4.21 5.53 23.62
CA LEU A 48 -5.57 5.95 23.26
C LEU A 48 -6.09 5.19 22.05
N TYR A 49 -7.39 4.92 22.06
CA TYR A 49 -8.10 4.22 21.00
C TYR A 49 -9.27 5.07 20.55
N TRP A 50 -9.47 5.21 19.25
CA TRP A 50 -10.59 5.94 18.68
C TRP A 50 -11.45 5.04 17.80
N SER A 51 -12.68 5.45 17.57
CA SER A 51 -13.56 4.76 16.62
C SER A 51 -14.47 5.79 15.94
N ASP A 52 -14.52 5.70 14.62
CA ASP A 52 -15.51 6.37 13.76
C ASP A 52 -16.79 5.54 13.62
N MET A 53 -16.70 4.22 13.67
CA MET A 53 -17.88 3.33 13.66
C MET A 53 -18.71 3.38 14.95
N ALA A 54 -18.12 3.79 16.07
CA ALA A 54 -18.86 3.98 17.33
C ALA A 54 -19.75 5.24 17.32
N CYS A 55 -19.63 6.09 16.29
CA CYS A 55 -20.31 7.37 16.19
C CYS A 55 -21.21 7.42 14.96
N PRO A 56 -22.47 7.86 15.09
CA PRO A 56 -23.29 8.11 13.91
C PRO A 56 -22.72 9.31 13.15
N ASP A 57 -22.55 9.12 11.84
CA ASP A 57 -22.09 10.16 10.94
C ASP A 57 -23.09 11.32 10.88
N LEU A 58 -22.56 12.54 10.90
CA LEU A 58 -23.37 13.76 10.77
C LEU A 58 -23.62 14.04 9.28
N GLN A 59 -24.86 13.81 8.83
CA GLN A 59 -25.25 13.87 7.41
C GLN A 59 -24.77 15.13 6.69
N GLN A 60 -24.79 16.30 7.35
CA GLN A 60 -24.35 17.58 6.78
C GLN A 60 -22.88 17.59 6.32
N PHE A 61 -22.01 16.87 7.03
CA PHE A 61 -20.58 16.79 6.71
C PHE A 61 -20.31 15.67 5.72
N VAL A 62 -21.01 14.55 5.86
CA VAL A 62 -20.87 13.41 4.95
C VAL A 62 -21.39 13.72 3.55
N SER A 63 -22.52 14.42 3.42
CA SER A 63 -23.10 14.75 2.10
C SER A 63 -22.26 15.75 1.31
N THR A 64 -21.40 16.49 1.99
CA THR A 64 -20.46 17.46 1.39
C THR A 64 -19.03 16.95 1.44
N CYS A 65 -18.83 15.70 1.87
CA CYS A 65 -17.50 15.14 1.99
C CYS A 65 -16.92 14.91 0.59
N PRO A 66 -15.72 15.43 0.29
CA PRO A 66 -15.07 15.14 -0.98
C PRO A 66 -14.54 13.70 -1.05
N TYR A 67 -14.43 13.01 0.09
CA TYR A 67 -13.93 11.64 0.20
C TYR A 67 -15.10 10.65 0.29
N LYS A 68 -14.99 9.50 -0.38
CA LYS A 68 -16.00 8.43 -0.30
C LYS A 68 -15.66 7.52 0.87
N LYS A 69 -16.69 7.05 1.59
CA LYS A 69 -16.49 6.06 2.66
C LYS A 69 -15.87 4.84 2.03
N SER A 70 -14.59 4.58 2.32
CA SER A 70 -13.96 3.32 1.98
C SER A 70 -14.87 2.25 2.53
N THR A 71 -15.58 1.57 1.63
CA THR A 71 -16.39 0.42 1.99
C THR A 71 -15.38 -0.70 2.18
N SER A 72 -14.52 -0.55 3.19
CA SER A 72 -13.84 -1.68 3.79
C SER A 72 -14.97 -2.57 4.23
N LEU A 73 -15.26 -3.56 3.39
CA LEU A 73 -16.15 -4.65 3.69
C LEU A 73 -15.66 -5.13 5.05
N GLY A 74 -16.41 -4.77 6.11
CA GLY A 74 -16.05 -5.09 7.47
C GLY A 74 -15.69 -6.57 7.48
N GLY A 75 -14.54 -6.91 8.05
CA GLY A 75 -13.84 -8.19 7.90
C GLY A 75 -14.60 -9.46 8.35
N ALA A 76 -15.93 -9.44 8.39
CA ALA A 76 -16.80 -10.53 8.73
C ALA A 76 -17.82 -10.91 7.63
N GLU A 77 -18.01 -10.13 6.55
CA GLU A 77 -19.03 -10.42 5.52
C GLU A 77 -18.47 -10.50 4.09
N LEU A 78 -17.26 -11.04 3.98
CA LEU A 78 -16.70 -11.57 2.73
C LEU A 78 -16.47 -13.07 2.89
N THR A 79 -17.47 -13.78 3.43
CA THR A 79 -17.50 -15.24 3.38
C THR A 79 -17.69 -15.67 1.93
N GLN A 80 -16.57 -16.03 1.32
CA GLN A 80 -16.44 -17.23 0.46
C GLN A 80 -17.65 -17.52 -0.43
N ASN A 81 -17.88 -16.71 -1.46
CA ASN A 81 -18.39 -17.17 -2.77
C ASN A 81 -18.80 -15.97 -3.62
N THR A 82 -17.88 -15.41 -4.39
CA THR A 82 -18.02 -15.35 -5.85
C THR A 82 -16.77 -14.67 -6.41
N SER A 83 -16.23 -15.27 -7.47
CA SER A 83 -15.31 -14.67 -8.43
C SER A 83 -15.20 -13.15 -8.33
N THR A 84 -14.00 -12.66 -8.01
CA THR A 84 -13.36 -11.40 -8.46
C THR A 84 -14.03 -10.73 -9.65
N GLN A 85 -15.21 -10.17 -9.45
CA GLN A 85 -15.77 -9.17 -10.32
C GLN A 85 -15.56 -7.89 -9.53
N LEU A 86 -14.31 -7.43 -9.55
CA LEU A 86 -13.99 -6.05 -9.21
C LEU A 86 -15.09 -5.21 -9.84
N ASP A 87 -15.73 -4.37 -9.02
CA ASP A 87 -16.69 -3.40 -9.51
C ASP A 87 -16.09 -2.80 -10.79
N PRO A 88 -16.77 -2.90 -11.95
CA PRO A 88 -16.24 -2.41 -13.21
C PRO A 88 -15.78 -0.95 -13.11
N ALA A 89 -16.40 -0.15 -12.22
CA ALA A 89 -15.99 1.22 -11.94
C ALA A 89 -14.59 1.31 -11.28
N CYS A 90 -14.18 0.29 -10.53
CA CYS A 90 -12.87 0.18 -9.89
C CYS A 90 -11.78 -0.39 -10.81
N GLY A 91 -12.07 -0.69 -12.08
CA GLY A 91 -11.02 -0.94 -13.05
C GLY A 91 -10.21 0.34 -13.33
N CYS A 92 -8.90 0.20 -13.56
CA CYS A 92 -8.11 1.34 -14.02
C CYS A 92 -8.69 1.88 -15.33
N LEU A 93 -8.75 3.21 -15.45
CA LEU A 93 -9.27 3.87 -16.66
C LEU A 93 -8.47 3.51 -17.92
N GLY A 94 -7.19 3.12 -17.78
CA GLY A 94 -6.30 2.82 -18.91
C GLY A 94 -5.69 4.05 -19.57
N TRP A 95 -5.99 5.25 -19.06
CA TRP A 95 -5.47 6.53 -19.53
C TRP A 95 -5.30 7.51 -18.37
N SER A 96 -4.42 8.49 -18.55
CA SER A 96 -4.23 9.58 -17.59
C SER A 96 -5.15 10.74 -17.91
N PRO A 97 -5.89 11.29 -16.94
CA PRO A 97 -6.81 12.36 -17.26
C PRO A 97 -6.14 13.63 -17.79
N GLY A 98 -6.78 14.26 -18.79
CA GLY A 98 -6.12 15.05 -19.85
C GLY A 98 -5.40 16.33 -19.42
N THR A 99 -5.59 16.78 -18.18
CA THR A 99 -4.86 17.92 -17.61
C THR A 99 -3.43 17.54 -17.18
N LEU A 100 -3.09 16.25 -17.10
CA LEU A 100 -1.73 15.75 -16.87
C LEU A 100 -0.95 15.47 -18.17
N THR A 101 -1.62 15.02 -19.24
CA THR A 101 -0.98 14.72 -20.54
C THR A 101 -0.34 15.95 -21.18
N SER A 102 -0.90 17.14 -20.91
CA SER A 102 -0.37 18.45 -21.34
C SER A 102 0.88 18.90 -20.58
N GLY A 103 1.42 18.08 -19.66
CA GLY A 103 2.72 18.30 -19.05
C GLY A 103 2.72 19.27 -17.88
N ARG A 104 1.65 19.27 -17.08
CA ARG A 104 1.62 19.99 -15.80
C ARG A 104 2.90 19.71 -15.02
N ARG A 105 3.61 20.78 -14.68
CA ARG A 105 4.73 20.72 -13.76
C ARG A 105 4.19 20.94 -12.36
N ARG A 106 4.32 19.94 -11.49
CA ARG A 106 4.19 20.17 -10.06
C ARG A 106 5.61 20.29 -9.52
N TYR A 107 5.89 21.42 -8.87
CA TYR A 107 7.21 21.68 -8.26
C TYR A 107 8.40 21.48 -9.21
N GLY A 108 8.23 21.84 -10.48
CA GLY A 108 9.30 21.81 -11.49
C GLY A 108 9.49 20.46 -12.22
N ARG A 109 8.81 19.39 -11.81
CA ARG A 109 8.87 18.09 -12.50
C ARG A 109 7.60 17.81 -13.29
N ARG A 110 7.77 17.30 -14.51
CA ARG A 110 6.66 16.90 -15.39
C ARG A 110 6.26 15.46 -15.04
N PHE A 111 4.98 15.23 -14.81
CA PHE A 111 4.44 13.87 -14.72
C PHE A 111 4.55 13.17 -16.09
N PRO A 112 4.80 11.85 -16.14
CA PRO A 112 4.74 11.13 -17.40
C PRO A 112 3.30 11.18 -17.97
N SER A 113 3.17 11.07 -19.29
CA SER A 113 1.86 11.22 -19.96
C SER A 113 0.85 10.13 -19.61
N ASP A 114 1.35 9.01 -19.05
CA ASP A 114 0.60 7.85 -18.61
C ASP A 114 0.50 7.74 -17.08
N TYR A 115 0.88 8.78 -16.33
CA TYR A 115 0.78 8.82 -14.87
C TYR A 115 -0.61 8.45 -14.34
N GLY A 116 -0.70 7.37 -13.58
CA GLY A 116 -1.95 6.82 -13.04
C GLY A 116 -2.79 6.03 -14.04
N SER A 117 -2.36 5.80 -15.27
CA SER A 117 -3.18 5.09 -16.29
C SER A 117 -3.34 3.58 -16.02
N SER A 118 -2.42 2.99 -15.27
CA SER A 118 -2.36 1.56 -14.97
C SER A 118 -1.82 1.33 -13.56
N CYS A 119 -1.99 0.14 -13.01
CA CYS A 119 -1.49 -0.20 -11.69
C CYS A 119 0.03 -0.20 -11.62
N GLN A 120 0.60 0.85 -11.05
CA GLN A 120 2.03 1.00 -10.82
C GLN A 120 2.29 1.85 -9.59
N ALA A 121 3.48 1.72 -9.02
CA ALA A 121 3.97 2.61 -7.96
C ALA A 121 4.47 3.93 -8.56
N TRP A 122 3.54 4.75 -9.08
CA TRP A 122 3.81 5.95 -9.88
C TRP A 122 4.72 6.97 -9.19
N ASP A 123 4.75 6.96 -7.87
CA ASP A 123 5.49 7.92 -7.04
C ASP A 123 6.81 7.36 -6.52
N ALA A 124 7.09 6.06 -6.70
CA ALA A 124 8.18 5.36 -6.00
C ALA A 124 9.58 5.92 -6.31
N GLN A 125 9.77 6.47 -7.50
CA GLN A 125 11.05 7.06 -7.90
C GLN A 125 11.15 8.56 -7.59
N TYR A 126 10.01 9.25 -7.50
CA TYR A 126 9.95 10.71 -7.60
C TYR A 126 9.05 11.37 -6.55
N CYS A 127 8.67 10.63 -5.50
CA CYS A 127 7.74 11.08 -4.47
C CYS A 127 8.12 12.45 -3.89
N SER A 128 9.38 12.64 -3.50
CA SER A 128 9.84 13.93 -2.97
C SER A 128 9.74 15.10 -3.95
N SER A 129 9.80 14.84 -5.25
CA SER A 129 9.64 15.89 -6.27
C SER A 129 8.18 16.15 -6.64
N TYR A 130 7.33 15.13 -6.64
CA TYR A 130 5.90 15.28 -6.92
C TYR A 130 5.12 15.81 -5.70
N HIS A 131 5.58 15.47 -4.50
CA HIS A 131 4.92 15.73 -3.21
C HIS A 131 5.90 16.29 -2.16
N PRO A 132 6.59 17.42 -2.41
CA PRO A 132 7.60 17.98 -1.51
C PRO A 132 7.05 18.53 -0.19
N ARG A 133 5.73 18.71 -0.08
CA ARG A 133 5.06 19.18 1.14
C ARG A 133 4.51 18.05 2.00
N GLU A 134 4.54 16.83 1.48
CA GLU A 134 4.00 15.66 2.16
C GLU A 134 5.11 14.89 2.87
N LYS A 135 4.74 14.20 3.94
CA LYS A 135 5.62 13.24 4.58
C LYS A 135 5.70 12.00 3.67
N HIS A 136 6.90 11.68 3.20
CA HIS A 136 7.13 10.51 2.36
C HIS A 136 7.11 9.26 3.23
N GLU A 137 6.22 8.32 2.90
CA GLU A 137 6.11 7.03 3.57
C GLU A 137 5.83 5.91 2.55
N ILE A 138 5.25 4.79 2.99
CA ILE A 138 5.05 3.60 2.15
C ILE A 138 4.09 3.85 0.98
N TRP A 139 3.17 4.81 1.12
CA TRP A 139 2.22 5.21 0.07
C TRP A 139 2.90 5.63 -1.23
N CYS A 140 4.11 6.20 -1.15
CA CYS A 140 4.92 6.56 -2.32
C CYS A 140 5.21 5.33 -3.21
N CYS A 141 5.23 4.14 -2.62
CA CYS A 141 5.59 2.89 -3.27
C CYS A 141 4.40 1.96 -3.49
N ARG A 142 3.20 2.35 -3.07
CA ARG A 142 1.97 1.58 -3.32
C ARG A 142 1.55 1.70 -4.77
N SER A 143 0.99 0.61 -5.29
CA SER A 143 0.46 0.60 -6.65
C SER A 143 -0.94 1.24 -6.66
N TRP A 144 -1.17 2.15 -7.60
CA TRP A 144 -2.47 2.79 -7.77
C TRP A 144 -2.73 3.14 -9.24
N CYS A 145 -3.98 3.45 -9.55
CA CYS A 145 -4.36 4.02 -10.84
C CYS A 145 -5.57 4.95 -10.70
N TYR A 146 -5.82 5.75 -11.73
CA TYR A 146 -7.07 6.49 -11.88
C TYR A 146 -8.20 5.50 -12.19
N VAL A 147 -9.34 5.73 -11.54
CA VAL A 147 -10.55 4.91 -11.60
C VAL A 147 -11.75 5.80 -11.92
N ASP A 148 -12.89 5.17 -12.19
CA ASP A 148 -14.15 5.91 -12.29
C ASP A 148 -14.52 6.51 -10.93
N GLU A 149 -15.22 7.65 -10.94
CA GLU A 149 -15.73 8.24 -9.71
C GLU A 149 -16.60 7.22 -8.97
N ASP A 150 -17.42 6.44 -9.67
CA ASP A 150 -18.37 5.48 -9.08
C ASP A 150 -17.70 4.32 -8.35
N CYS A 151 -16.38 4.14 -8.47
CA CYS A 151 -15.67 3.14 -7.69
C CYS A 151 -15.81 3.40 -6.18
N VAL A 152 -16.15 2.36 -5.42
CA VAL A 152 -16.34 2.45 -3.96
C VAL A 152 -15.06 2.84 -3.19
N SER A 153 -13.89 2.62 -3.79
CA SER A 153 -12.57 3.00 -3.25
C SER A 153 -11.95 4.22 -3.96
N ALA A 154 -12.74 4.94 -4.77
CA ALA A 154 -12.30 6.17 -5.43
C ALA A 154 -11.97 7.28 -4.42
N ASN A 155 -10.72 7.72 -4.44
CA ASN A 155 -10.22 8.87 -3.71
C ASN A 155 -10.10 10.07 -4.67
N PRO A 156 -10.57 11.26 -4.29
CA PRO A 156 -10.41 12.46 -5.13
C PRO A 156 -8.92 12.79 -5.30
N SER A 157 -8.52 13.11 -6.53
CA SER A 157 -7.14 13.50 -6.82
C SER A 157 -6.88 14.94 -6.44
N ILE A 158 -5.94 15.15 -5.52
CA ILE A 158 -5.40 16.47 -5.18
C ILE A 158 -4.50 17.04 -6.28
N VAL A 159 -3.93 16.19 -7.13
CA VAL A 159 -3.09 16.60 -8.26
C VAL A 159 -3.97 17.10 -9.41
N LEU A 160 -5.14 16.47 -9.56
CA LEU A 160 -6.04 16.67 -10.68
C LEU A 160 -7.51 16.77 -10.21
N PRO A 161 -7.99 17.98 -9.90
CA PRO A 161 -9.38 18.18 -9.50
C PRO A 161 -10.36 17.58 -10.51
N GLY A 162 -11.35 16.82 -10.01
CA GLY A 162 -12.34 16.12 -10.83
C GLY A 162 -11.90 14.76 -11.37
N SER A 163 -10.76 14.22 -10.91
CA SER A 163 -10.34 12.84 -11.20
C SER A 163 -10.21 12.04 -9.92
N PHE A 164 -10.35 10.72 -10.01
CA PHE A 164 -10.36 9.83 -8.87
C PHE A 164 -9.37 8.69 -9.02
N TRP A 165 -8.71 8.29 -7.94
CA TRP A 165 -7.70 7.26 -7.93
C TRP A 165 -7.97 6.24 -6.82
N SER A 166 -7.42 5.03 -6.93
CA SER A 166 -7.60 4.00 -5.90
C SER A 166 -6.36 3.13 -5.74
N TYR A 167 -6.01 2.82 -4.50
CA TYR A 167 -5.05 1.76 -4.17
C TYR A 167 -5.69 0.36 -4.30
N GLU A 168 -6.96 0.20 -3.91
CA GLU A 168 -7.65 -1.10 -3.87
C GLU A 168 -7.92 -1.68 -5.26
N SER A 169 -7.90 -0.83 -6.29
CA SER A 169 -7.95 -1.24 -7.70
C SER A 169 -6.70 -1.98 -8.16
N CYS A 170 -5.62 -1.90 -7.39
CA CYS A 170 -4.31 -2.41 -7.76
C CYS A 170 -3.79 -3.39 -6.71
N LYS A 171 -3.33 -4.55 -7.19
CA LYS A 171 -2.54 -5.44 -6.35
C LYS A 171 -1.18 -4.79 -6.10
N ASP A 172 -0.82 -4.62 -4.84
CA ASP A 172 0.48 -4.12 -4.46
C ASP A 172 1.61 -5.09 -4.88
N ASP A 173 2.68 -4.54 -5.44
CA ASP A 173 3.91 -5.27 -5.77
C ASP A 173 4.82 -5.30 -4.55
N GLY A 174 4.79 -6.41 -3.82
CA GLY A 174 5.57 -6.53 -2.58
C GLY A 174 7.09 -6.34 -2.74
N PRO A 175 7.75 -6.77 -3.83
CA PRO A 175 9.14 -6.41 -4.09
C PRO A 175 9.38 -4.89 -4.19
N THR A 176 8.49 -4.15 -4.85
CA THR A 176 8.53 -2.68 -4.90
C THR A 176 8.31 -2.07 -3.52
N LEU A 177 7.34 -2.56 -2.76
CA LEU A 177 7.09 -2.10 -1.39
C LEU A 177 8.28 -2.36 -0.45
N ARG A 178 8.87 -3.56 -0.50
CA ARG A 178 10.05 -3.94 0.28
C ARG A 178 11.25 -3.06 -0.04
N ASN A 179 11.42 -2.72 -1.31
CA ASN A 179 12.54 -1.88 -1.78
C ASN A 179 12.21 -0.38 -1.76
N CYS A 180 11.12 0.03 -1.10
CA CYS A 180 10.73 1.43 -1.03
C CYS A 180 11.84 2.28 -0.40
N SER A 181 12.24 3.35 -1.08
CA SER A 181 13.27 4.27 -0.58
C SER A 181 12.75 5.23 0.50
N PHE A 182 11.42 5.34 0.62
CA PHE A 182 10.74 6.27 1.53
C PHE A 182 10.21 5.61 2.80
N SER A 183 10.28 4.27 2.91
CA SER A 183 9.78 3.57 4.09
C SER A 183 10.43 2.21 4.26
N ASP A 184 10.62 1.81 5.52
CA ASP A 184 11.07 0.47 5.91
C ASP A 184 9.90 -0.44 6.32
N ALA A 185 8.64 0.03 6.20
CA ALA A 185 7.47 -0.70 6.72
C ALA A 185 7.36 -2.13 6.18
N CYS A 186 7.64 -2.33 4.89
CA CYS A 186 7.56 -3.63 4.23
C CYS A 186 8.91 -4.36 4.13
N LYS A 187 9.97 -3.85 4.78
CA LYS A 187 11.23 -4.60 4.90
C LYS A 187 11.09 -5.65 5.99
N PRO A 188 11.73 -6.83 5.82
CA PRO A 188 11.88 -7.76 6.92
C PRO A 188 12.42 -7.03 8.15
N THR A 189 11.74 -7.19 9.29
CA THR A 189 12.11 -6.49 10.54
C THR A 189 13.48 -6.89 11.08
N GLY A 190 14.04 -8.00 10.59
CA GLY A 190 15.28 -8.58 11.11
C GLY A 190 15.14 -9.15 12.51
N ASN A 191 13.92 -9.22 13.06
CA ASN A 191 13.68 -9.74 14.40
C ASN A 191 12.31 -10.43 14.49
N ASN A 192 12.19 -11.37 15.42
CA ASN A 192 10.96 -12.10 15.76
C ASN A 192 10.50 -11.74 17.18
N THR A 193 10.73 -10.49 17.59
CA THR A 193 10.29 -10.00 18.89
C THR A 193 8.76 -10.08 18.96
N GLY A 194 8.26 -10.81 19.96
CA GLY A 194 6.83 -11.12 20.08
C GLY A 194 6.53 -12.61 20.15
N LEU A 195 7.39 -13.49 19.62
CA LEU A 195 7.24 -14.92 19.82
C LEU A 195 7.35 -15.30 21.30
N SER A 196 6.50 -16.23 21.75
CA SER A 196 6.56 -16.74 23.13
C SER A 196 7.82 -17.58 23.35
N GLN A 197 8.23 -17.77 24.60
CA GLN A 197 9.37 -18.65 24.91
C GLN A 197 9.15 -20.09 24.41
N ALA A 198 7.90 -20.55 24.37
CA ALA A 198 7.54 -21.86 23.82
C ALA A 198 7.74 -21.90 22.30
N ASP A 199 7.35 -20.84 21.58
CA ASP A 199 7.56 -20.73 20.13
C ASP A 199 9.05 -20.61 19.80
N LEU A 200 9.81 -19.83 20.58
CA LEU A 200 11.27 -19.71 20.42
C LEU A 200 12.02 -21.02 20.73
N ALA A 201 11.41 -21.95 21.48
CA ALA A 201 11.95 -23.29 21.67
C ALA A 201 11.61 -24.24 20.49
N LYS A 202 10.53 -23.95 19.75
CA LYS A 202 10.07 -24.73 18.59
C LYS A 202 10.74 -24.29 17.29
N PHE A 203 10.90 -22.98 17.10
CA PHE A 203 11.41 -22.37 15.88
C PHE A 203 12.88 -21.96 16.03
N PRO A 204 13.64 -21.86 14.94
CA PRO A 204 14.99 -21.32 15.01
C PRO A 204 14.96 -19.84 15.45
N SER A 205 16.06 -19.36 16.06
CA SER A 205 16.13 -18.00 16.62
C SER A 205 15.95 -16.90 15.58
N ASP A 206 16.17 -17.19 14.30
CA ASP A 206 16.01 -16.28 13.16
C ASP A 206 14.69 -16.47 12.40
N TYR A 207 13.76 -17.29 12.90
CA TYR A 207 12.48 -17.58 12.26
C TYR A 207 11.71 -16.31 11.89
N GLY A 208 11.35 -16.17 10.61
CA GLY A 208 10.62 -15.01 10.09
C GLY A 208 11.45 -13.73 9.94
N THR A 209 12.73 -13.69 10.33
CA THR A 209 13.51 -12.43 10.35
C THR A 209 13.92 -11.93 8.96
N SER A 210 13.87 -12.79 7.95
CA SER A 210 14.20 -12.50 6.56
C SER A 210 13.30 -13.30 5.61
N CYS A 211 13.31 -12.99 4.32
CA CYS A 211 12.54 -13.74 3.34
C CYS A 211 13.12 -15.16 3.16
N ALA A 212 12.44 -16.15 3.70
CA ALA A 212 12.74 -17.56 3.50
C ALA A 212 11.47 -18.42 3.65
N ALA A 213 11.50 -19.62 3.06
CA ALA A 213 10.48 -20.64 3.29
C ALA A 213 10.72 -21.32 4.63
N TRP A 214 10.40 -20.62 5.72
CA TRP A 214 10.74 -20.98 7.10
C TRP A 214 10.16 -22.31 7.57
N ASP A 215 9.04 -22.72 6.97
CA ASP A 215 8.30 -23.91 7.37
C ASP A 215 8.65 -25.15 6.54
N LYS A 216 9.43 -24.99 5.46
CA LYS A 216 9.62 -26.03 4.43
C LYS A 216 10.13 -27.38 4.98
N ASP A 217 11.05 -27.35 5.95
CA ASP A 217 11.77 -28.54 6.41
C ASP A 217 11.01 -29.27 7.53
N LYS A 218 10.07 -28.58 8.18
CA LYS A 218 9.35 -29.06 9.37
C LYS A 218 7.83 -28.93 9.24
N CYS A 219 7.33 -28.65 8.04
CA CYS A 219 5.92 -28.36 7.77
C CYS A 219 4.98 -29.43 8.32
N TYR A 220 5.19 -30.71 7.97
CA TYR A 220 4.35 -31.80 8.47
C TYR A 220 4.47 -31.99 9.98
N GLU A 221 5.69 -31.86 10.53
CA GLU A 221 5.93 -32.00 11.96
C GLU A 221 5.21 -30.92 12.77
N TRP A 222 5.18 -29.68 12.25
CA TRP A 222 4.61 -28.54 12.94
C TRP A 222 3.10 -28.38 12.73
N TYR A 223 2.57 -28.80 11.58
CA TYR A 223 1.20 -28.51 11.16
C TYR A 223 0.38 -29.75 10.75
N GLY A 224 0.97 -30.95 10.74
CA GLY A 224 0.30 -32.21 10.40
C GLY A 224 0.01 -32.38 8.90
N SER A 225 -0.84 -33.36 8.56
CA SER A 225 -1.22 -33.67 7.17
C SER A 225 -2.26 -32.73 6.57
N THR A 226 -2.93 -31.93 7.40
CA THR A 226 -4.01 -31.03 7.00
C THR A 226 -3.85 -29.72 7.74
N SER A 227 -3.54 -28.66 7.01
CA SER A 227 -3.63 -27.30 7.52
C SER A 227 -5.06 -26.81 7.30
N TRP A 228 -5.71 -26.36 8.39
CA TRP A 228 -7.02 -25.71 8.33
C TRP A 228 -6.97 -24.44 7.46
N TRP A 229 -5.80 -23.80 7.37
CA TRP A 229 -5.56 -22.53 6.70
C TRP A 229 -5.60 -22.61 5.17
N SER A 230 -5.47 -23.80 4.57
CA SER A 230 -5.10 -23.93 3.15
C SER A 230 -5.92 -24.95 2.36
N GLY A 231 -7.11 -25.30 2.86
CA GLY A 231 -7.99 -26.27 2.18
C GLY A 231 -7.33 -27.63 1.93
N GLY A 232 -6.34 -28.00 2.77
CA GLY A 232 -5.64 -29.29 2.71
C GLY A 232 -4.32 -29.32 1.94
N SER A 233 -3.85 -28.23 1.30
CA SER A 233 -2.51 -28.19 0.68
C SER A 233 -1.49 -27.52 1.59
N LEU A 234 -0.31 -28.11 1.77
CA LEU A 234 0.79 -27.54 2.55
C LEU A 234 1.77 -26.71 1.69
N ASP A 235 1.37 -26.34 0.45
CA ASP A 235 2.21 -25.58 -0.48
C ASP A 235 2.74 -24.27 0.12
N TRP A 236 1.98 -23.62 1.01
CA TRP A 236 2.38 -22.39 1.68
C TRP A 236 3.64 -22.53 2.54
N CYS A 237 3.99 -23.74 2.98
CA CYS A 237 5.24 -23.99 3.69
C CYS A 237 6.47 -23.79 2.79
N CYS A 238 6.28 -23.84 1.47
CA CYS A 238 7.31 -23.62 0.48
C CYS A 238 7.41 -22.16 0.04
N ASP A 239 6.45 -21.32 0.42
CA ASP A 239 6.44 -19.90 0.11
C ASP A 239 7.36 -19.16 1.08
N SER A 240 8.14 -18.21 0.56
CA SER A 240 8.96 -17.36 1.39
C SER A 240 8.10 -16.28 2.03
N TRP A 241 8.36 -16.01 3.30
CA TRP A 241 7.73 -14.92 4.02
C TRP A 241 8.71 -14.30 5.02
N ALA A 242 8.35 -13.13 5.53
CA ALA A 242 9.08 -12.47 6.60
C ALA A 242 8.13 -11.71 7.52
N TYR A 243 8.54 -11.50 8.77
CA TYR A 243 7.93 -10.52 9.65
C TYR A 243 8.22 -9.11 9.12
N VAL A 244 7.18 -8.28 9.09
CA VAL A 244 7.20 -6.90 8.59
C VAL A 244 6.54 -5.99 9.62
N ASN A 245 6.63 -4.67 9.41
CA ASN A 245 5.88 -3.74 10.24
C ASN A 245 4.39 -3.85 9.92
N GLY A 246 3.52 -3.74 10.92
CA GLY A 246 2.06 -3.73 10.73
C GLY A 246 1.53 -2.58 9.87
N SER A 247 2.33 -1.53 9.66
CA SER A 247 2.03 -0.45 8.70
C SER A 247 2.34 -0.81 7.24
N CYS A 248 2.89 -1.99 6.96
CA CYS A 248 3.00 -2.47 5.57
C CYS A 248 1.61 -2.78 5.01
N PRO A 249 1.20 -2.25 3.84
CA PRO A 249 -0.15 -2.45 3.30
C PRO A 249 -0.56 -3.91 3.06
N ILE A 250 0.43 -4.78 2.87
CA ILE A 250 0.26 -6.22 2.63
C ILE A 250 0.69 -7.07 3.83
N ALA A 251 0.74 -6.47 5.02
CA ALA A 251 0.97 -7.18 6.28
C ALA A 251 -0.29 -7.90 6.74
N GLU A 252 -0.12 -9.12 7.20
CA GLU A 252 -1.13 -9.93 7.86
C GLU A 252 -0.78 -10.07 9.34
N PRO A 253 -1.76 -10.01 10.25
CA PRO A 253 -1.51 -10.24 11.68
C PRO A 253 -1.09 -11.70 11.90
N SER A 254 -0.06 -11.90 12.71
CA SER A 254 0.41 -13.23 13.09
C SER A 254 -0.47 -13.86 14.15
N ASN A 255 -0.77 -15.15 13.99
CA ASN A 255 -1.48 -15.93 15.02
C ASN A 255 -0.59 -16.27 16.23
N PHE A 256 0.74 -16.10 16.13
CA PHE A 256 1.66 -16.44 17.22
C PHE A 256 1.71 -15.37 18.31
N SER A 257 1.48 -14.10 17.97
CA SER A 257 1.47 -13.01 18.95
C SER A 257 0.69 -11.80 18.45
N THR A 258 -0.03 -11.15 19.37
CA THR A 258 -0.61 -9.83 19.13
C THR A 258 0.49 -8.83 18.78
N GLY A 259 0.27 -8.02 17.74
CA GLY A 259 1.21 -6.99 17.31
C GLY A 259 2.39 -7.48 16.46
N LEU A 260 2.48 -8.78 16.18
CA LEU A 260 3.42 -9.34 15.22
C LEU A 260 2.72 -9.46 13.86
N TYR A 261 3.41 -9.05 12.79
CA TYR A 261 2.84 -9.05 11.44
C TYR A 261 3.80 -9.70 10.46
N TYR A 262 3.28 -10.47 9.52
CA TYR A 262 4.07 -11.13 8.47
C TYR A 262 3.52 -10.80 7.09
N SER A 263 4.31 -11.06 6.06
CA SER A 263 3.82 -10.98 4.68
C SER A 263 4.55 -11.98 3.80
N TYR A 264 3.78 -12.76 3.02
CA TYR A 264 4.31 -13.54 1.90
C TYR A 264 4.63 -12.63 0.71
N GLY A 265 3.77 -11.65 0.44
CA GLY A 265 3.86 -10.82 -0.76
C GLY A 265 5.14 -9.98 -0.85
N VAL A 266 5.72 -9.59 0.30
CA VAL A 266 7.01 -8.85 0.32
C VAL A 266 8.17 -9.71 -0.17
N CYS A 267 8.05 -11.04 -0.15
CA CYS A 267 9.09 -11.94 -0.59
C CYS A 267 8.90 -12.31 -2.07
N SER A 268 10.00 -12.27 -2.81
CA SER A 268 9.99 -12.53 -4.24
C SER A 268 10.19 -14.02 -4.45
N ASP A 269 9.14 -14.81 -4.27
CA ASP A 269 9.23 -16.21 -4.65
C ASP A 269 9.35 -16.29 -6.17
N ASN A 270 10.35 -17.04 -6.64
CA ASN A 270 10.50 -17.27 -8.06
C ASN A 270 9.24 -18.03 -8.55
N ALA A 271 8.78 -17.77 -9.77
CA ALA A 271 7.56 -18.38 -10.33
C ALA A 271 7.59 -19.93 -10.37
N THR A 272 8.73 -20.53 -10.04
CA THR A 272 8.92 -21.96 -9.76
C THR A 272 8.76 -22.28 -8.28
N VAL A 273 7.72 -21.75 -7.63
CA VAL A 273 7.40 -22.10 -6.24
C VAL A 273 7.31 -23.63 -6.14
N PRO A 274 8.11 -24.27 -5.29
CA PRO A 274 8.02 -25.70 -5.04
C PRO A 274 6.60 -26.06 -4.55
N ALA A 275 6.07 -27.21 -4.98
CA ALA A 275 4.90 -27.77 -4.34
C ALA A 275 5.36 -28.60 -3.14
N TYR A 276 4.59 -28.55 -2.07
CA TYR A 276 4.88 -29.39 -0.93
C TYR A 276 4.46 -30.84 -1.23
N ASN A 277 5.41 -31.77 -1.13
CA ASN A 277 5.15 -33.19 -1.29
C ASN A 277 5.07 -33.86 0.09
N ALA A 278 3.85 -34.22 0.50
CA ALA A 278 3.61 -34.88 1.79
C ALA A 278 4.27 -36.27 1.90
N SER A 279 4.54 -36.94 0.78
CA SER A 279 5.19 -38.28 0.80
C SER A 279 6.68 -38.18 1.12
N SER A 280 7.34 -37.12 0.67
CA SER A 280 8.75 -36.85 0.95
C SER A 280 8.96 -35.86 2.10
N ASN A 281 7.88 -35.28 2.63
CA ASN A 281 7.91 -34.19 3.63
C ASN A 281 8.86 -33.06 3.19
N ALA A 282 8.80 -32.69 1.91
CA ALA A 282 9.74 -31.74 1.32
C ALA A 282 9.08 -30.87 0.24
N CYS A 283 9.63 -29.67 0.08
CA CYS A 283 9.29 -28.76 -1.00
C CYS A 283 10.02 -29.18 -2.29
N GLU A 284 9.26 -29.70 -3.25
CA GLU A 284 9.78 -30.19 -4.52
C GLU A 284 9.45 -29.22 -5.65
N ALA A 285 10.42 -28.93 -6.52
CA ALA A 285 10.17 -28.10 -7.69
C ALA A 285 8.95 -28.65 -8.44
N ARG A 286 7.94 -27.80 -8.68
CA ARG A 286 6.76 -28.21 -9.46
C ARG A 286 7.25 -28.74 -10.80
N ALA A 287 7.19 -30.06 -11.00
CA ALA A 287 7.42 -30.66 -12.30
C ALA A 287 6.50 -29.92 -13.26
N ARG A 288 7.06 -29.22 -14.26
CA ARG A 288 6.29 -28.41 -15.20
C ARG A 288 5.23 -29.31 -15.82
N ARG A 289 4.00 -29.29 -15.27
CA ARG A 289 2.88 -30.13 -15.71
C ARG A 289 2.50 -29.84 -17.18
N LEU A 290 3.09 -28.81 -17.77
CA LEU A 290 2.99 -28.40 -19.16
C LEU A 290 3.59 -29.40 -20.18
N GLU A 291 4.47 -30.33 -19.79
CA GLU A 291 5.00 -31.34 -20.75
C GLU A 291 4.29 -32.69 -20.73
N ALA A 292 3.75 -33.12 -19.57
CA ALA A 292 3.06 -34.39 -19.46
C ALA A 292 1.73 -34.42 -20.25
N ARG A 293 0.98 -33.29 -20.28
CA ARG A 293 -0.25 -33.20 -21.08
C ARG A 293 0.02 -33.13 -22.59
N ARG A 294 1.09 -32.47 -23.04
CA ARG A 294 1.46 -32.41 -24.47
C ARG A 294 1.88 -33.77 -25.02
N LEU A 295 2.58 -34.60 -24.24
CA LEU A 295 2.94 -35.97 -24.63
C LEU A 295 1.75 -36.94 -24.59
N ALA A 296 0.84 -36.78 -23.62
CA ALA A 296 -0.40 -37.59 -23.56
C ALA A 296 -1.37 -37.27 -24.71
N SER A 297 -1.49 -36.00 -25.13
CA SER A 297 -2.28 -35.62 -26.31
C SER A 297 -1.65 -36.12 -27.62
N ARG A 298 -0.32 -36.10 -27.74
CA ARG A 298 0.38 -36.62 -28.93
C ARG A 298 0.24 -38.13 -29.11
N ARG A 299 0.13 -38.90 -28.02
CA ARG A 299 -0.10 -40.36 -28.09
C ARG A 299 -1.53 -40.73 -28.51
N ARG A 300 -2.55 -39.89 -28.26
CA ARG A 300 -3.93 -40.13 -28.73
C ARG A 300 -4.15 -39.78 -30.21
N SER A 301 -3.34 -38.90 -30.80
CA SER A 301 -3.50 -38.49 -32.21
C SER A 301 -2.97 -39.50 -33.23
N VAL A 302 -2.15 -40.49 -32.83
CA VAL A 302 -1.53 -41.45 -33.76
C VAL A 302 -2.40 -42.70 -33.97
N SER A 303 -3.49 -42.86 -33.20
CA SER A 303 -4.32 -44.07 -33.24
C SER A 303 -5.45 -44.06 -34.28
N TYR A 304 -5.69 -42.96 -35.01
CA TYR A 304 -6.90 -42.79 -35.83
C TYR A 304 -6.69 -42.64 -37.36
N SER A 305 -5.48 -42.86 -37.89
CA SER A 305 -5.24 -42.82 -39.35
C SER A 305 -4.71 -44.13 -39.93
N ARG A 306 -5.46 -45.22 -39.77
CA ARG A 306 -5.40 -46.38 -40.67
C ARG A 306 -6.79 -46.98 -40.87
N ARG A 307 -7.61 -46.34 -41.71
CA ARG A 307 -8.69 -47.02 -42.44
C ARG A 307 -8.87 -46.41 -43.83
N SER A 308 -8.28 -47.11 -44.80
CA SER A 308 -8.88 -47.53 -46.07
C SER A 308 -9.75 -46.53 -46.85
N TYR A 309 -9.22 -46.05 -47.97
CA TYR A 309 -10.03 -45.73 -49.16
C TYR A 309 -9.39 -46.34 -50.41
N SER A 310 -10.14 -47.25 -51.03
CA SER A 310 -9.87 -47.88 -52.30
C SER A 310 -10.24 -46.97 -53.47
N SER A 311 -9.35 -46.91 -54.44
CA SER A 311 -9.57 -46.74 -55.89
C SER A 311 -11.00 -46.50 -56.40
N ARG A 312 -11.20 -45.37 -57.08
CA ARG A 312 -11.99 -45.28 -58.33
C ARG A 312 -11.61 -44.06 -59.17
N SER A 313 -11.93 -44.17 -60.44
CA SER A 313 -11.17 -43.71 -61.60
C SER A 313 -11.90 -42.68 -62.47
N ARG A 314 -11.11 -41.78 -63.09
CA ARG A 314 -11.15 -41.21 -64.46
C ARG A 314 -12.33 -40.36 -65.00
N SER A 315 -11.91 -39.42 -65.86
CA SER A 315 -12.59 -38.68 -66.97
C SER A 315 -13.55 -37.54 -66.55
N TRP A 316 -13.62 -36.35 -67.17
CA TRP A 316 -13.43 -35.91 -68.57
C TRP A 316 -13.19 -34.38 -68.69
N SER A 317 -12.46 -33.99 -69.75
CA SER A 317 -12.73 -32.93 -70.75
C SER A 317 -13.07 -31.46 -70.39
N SER A 318 -12.15 -30.57 -70.81
CA SER A 318 -12.32 -29.42 -71.74
C SER A 318 -13.49 -28.43 -71.60
N SER A 319 -13.20 -27.15 -71.32
CA SER A 319 -13.63 -25.99 -72.15
C SER A 319 -13.08 -24.63 -71.68
N SER A 320 -12.37 -23.97 -72.60
CA SER A 320 -12.44 -22.56 -73.04
C SER A 320 -12.92 -21.45 -72.08
N GLY A 321 -12.13 -20.37 -71.95
CA GLY A 321 -12.69 -19.02 -71.76
C GLY A 321 -11.89 -17.98 -70.96
N SER A 322 -10.98 -17.27 -71.64
CA SER A 322 -10.86 -15.79 -71.63
C SER A 322 -10.82 -15.00 -70.30
N ARG A 323 -9.68 -14.36 -69.98
CA ARG A 323 -9.47 -12.89 -70.07
C ARG A 323 -8.23 -12.40 -69.31
N ARG A 324 -7.47 -11.59 -70.06
CA ARG A 324 -6.44 -10.59 -69.74
C ARG A 324 -6.51 -9.96 -68.34
N ARG A 325 -5.35 -9.80 -67.68
CA ARG A 325 -4.76 -8.49 -67.31
C ARG A 325 -3.34 -8.67 -66.76
N ALA A 326 -2.42 -7.90 -67.33
CA ALA A 326 -1.03 -7.76 -66.89
C ALA A 326 -0.93 -6.92 -65.60
N PRO A 327 0.14 -7.11 -64.80
CA PRO A 327 0.72 -6.04 -64.00
C PRO A 327 2.10 -5.61 -64.55
N PRO A 328 2.47 -4.33 -64.40
CA PRO A 328 3.68 -3.79 -65.00
C PRO A 328 4.93 -4.12 -64.20
N SER A 329 5.99 -4.27 -64.99
CA SER A 329 7.40 -4.36 -64.66
C SER A 329 7.93 -3.15 -63.89
N ARG A 330 8.77 -3.41 -62.88
CA ARG A 330 9.80 -2.46 -62.45
C ARG A 330 11.11 -3.19 -62.16
N PRO A 331 12.27 -2.58 -62.50
CA PRO A 331 13.49 -3.32 -62.75
C PRO A 331 14.40 -3.42 -61.53
N SER A 332 15.12 -4.54 -61.56
CA SER A 332 16.46 -4.85 -61.07
C SER A 332 17.31 -3.66 -60.60
N ASP A 333 17.82 -3.75 -59.37
CA ASP A 333 19.16 -3.26 -59.07
C ASP A 333 19.89 -4.26 -58.16
N THR A 334 21.20 -4.17 -58.25
CA THR A 334 22.14 -5.27 -58.31
C THR A 334 22.85 -5.51 -56.98
N SER A 335 23.12 -6.79 -56.78
CA SER A 335 24.16 -7.38 -55.94
C SER A 335 25.36 -6.47 -55.62
N ARG A 336 25.66 -6.29 -54.32
CA ARG A 336 27.05 -6.15 -53.85
C ARG A 336 27.33 -6.94 -52.58
N ARG A 337 28.55 -7.47 -52.60
CA ARG A 337 29.11 -8.59 -51.85
C ARG A 337 29.35 -8.26 -50.37
N ARG A 338 29.19 -9.28 -49.53
CA ARG A 338 29.71 -9.35 -48.17
C ARG A 338 31.24 -9.39 -48.20
N ALA A 339 31.87 -8.62 -47.32
CA ALA A 339 33.26 -8.78 -46.89
C ALA A 339 33.29 -8.89 -45.35
N PRO A 340 34.24 -9.63 -44.76
CA PRO A 340 34.30 -9.98 -43.34
C PRO A 340 34.85 -8.83 -42.46
N PRO A 341 34.72 -8.92 -41.12
CA PRO A 341 35.14 -7.86 -40.21
C PRO A 341 36.67 -7.83 -40.05
N VAL A 342 37.22 -6.61 -40.13
CA VAL A 342 38.63 -6.31 -39.84
C VAL A 342 38.75 -5.93 -38.37
N ASP A 343 39.59 -6.68 -37.68
CA ASP A 343 40.12 -6.41 -36.35
C ASP A 343 41.09 -5.22 -36.44
N THR A 344 40.90 -4.20 -35.59
CA THR A 344 41.88 -3.11 -35.43
C THR A 344 42.30 -2.99 -33.99
N ASP A 345 43.58 -3.27 -33.87
CA ASP A 345 44.44 -3.27 -32.71
C ASP A 345 44.65 -1.87 -32.12
N ARG A 346 44.90 -1.86 -30.80
CA ARG A 346 45.74 -0.94 -30.02
C ARG A 346 46.00 0.47 -30.56
N ARG A 347 45.48 1.48 -29.84
CA ARG A 347 46.19 2.76 -29.64
C ARG A 347 46.16 3.24 -28.19
N ARG A 348 47.36 3.15 -27.61
CA ARG A 348 48.02 3.99 -26.58
C ARG A 348 47.17 5.03 -25.84
N LEU A 349 47.11 4.84 -24.52
CA LEU A 349 46.83 5.86 -23.51
C LEU A 349 47.88 6.98 -23.55
N PRO A 350 47.49 8.27 -23.46
CA PRO A 350 48.37 9.35 -23.03
C PRO A 350 48.40 9.48 -21.49
N PRO A 351 49.48 10.05 -20.91
CA PRO A 351 49.69 10.08 -19.47
C PRO A 351 48.80 11.10 -18.76
N ALA A 352 48.50 10.80 -17.50
CA ALA A 352 47.75 11.62 -16.57
C ALA A 352 48.37 13.03 -16.43
N GLN A 353 47.62 14.06 -16.82
CA GLN A 353 47.91 15.43 -16.41
C GLN A 353 47.26 15.70 -15.06
N ALA A 354 48.11 16.04 -14.09
CA ALA A 354 47.73 16.48 -12.75
C ALA A 354 46.92 17.78 -12.82
N LEU A 355 45.60 17.68 -12.67
CA LEU A 355 44.75 18.83 -12.37
C LEU A 355 44.96 19.24 -10.91
N ARG A 356 45.75 20.29 -10.72
CA ARG A 356 45.82 21.05 -9.47
C ARG A 356 44.41 21.53 -9.09
N ARG A 357 43.90 21.04 -7.97
CA ARG A 357 42.73 21.59 -7.27
C ARG A 357 42.96 23.09 -7.01
N ARG A 358 42.23 23.95 -7.70
CA ARG A 358 42.00 25.32 -7.24
C ARG A 358 40.94 25.27 -6.15
N VAL A 359 41.35 25.64 -4.94
CA VAL A 359 40.48 25.90 -3.80
C VAL A 359 39.57 27.09 -4.15
N PRO A 360 38.24 26.99 -3.97
CA PRO A 360 37.36 28.15 -4.10
C PRO A 360 37.66 29.17 -3.00
N ALA A 361 37.78 30.44 -3.37
CA ALA A 361 37.88 31.55 -2.43
C ALA A 361 36.65 31.61 -1.50
N PRO A 362 36.81 32.00 -0.23
CA PRO A 362 35.69 32.21 0.67
C PRO A 362 34.83 33.40 0.19
N PRO A 363 33.50 33.34 0.34
CA PRO A 363 32.62 34.45 -0.02
C PRO A 363 32.86 35.65 0.90
N ALA A 364 32.83 36.83 0.30
CA ALA A 364 32.95 38.12 0.97
C ALA A 364 31.83 38.29 2.01
N VAL A 365 32.22 38.72 3.21
CA VAL A 365 31.32 39.05 4.33
C VAL A 365 30.65 40.38 4.01
N ASP A 366 29.35 40.32 3.71
CA ASP A 366 28.49 41.49 3.58
C ASP A 366 28.14 42.02 4.98
N ASN A 367 28.72 43.17 5.33
CA ASN A 367 28.46 43.89 6.57
C ASN A 367 27.22 44.77 6.40
N THR A 368 26.04 44.21 6.63
CA THR A 368 24.81 44.98 6.85
C THR A 368 24.44 44.99 8.34
N PRO A 369 24.00 46.14 8.92
CA PRO A 369 23.71 46.23 10.34
C PRO A 369 22.43 45.45 10.69
N ARG A 370 22.58 44.32 11.38
CA ARG A 370 21.45 43.57 11.94
C ARG A 370 20.76 44.35 13.05
N ARG A 371 19.48 44.66 12.80
CA ARG A 371 18.48 45.14 13.74
C ARG A 371 18.38 44.16 14.92
N ARG A 372 18.62 44.63 16.15
CA ARG A 372 18.52 43.85 17.40
C ARG A 372 17.08 43.37 17.58
N VAL A 373 16.86 42.06 17.45
CA VAL A 373 15.68 41.38 17.97
C VAL A 373 16.04 40.91 19.37
N ALA A 374 15.23 41.29 20.35
CA ALA A 374 15.42 40.94 21.75
C ALA A 374 15.29 39.42 21.95
N ASP A 375 16.26 38.83 22.66
CA ASP A 375 16.25 37.44 23.07
C ASP A 375 15.02 37.13 23.95
N PRO A 376 14.33 35.99 23.74
CA PRO A 376 13.33 35.50 24.68
C PRO A 376 14.03 35.01 25.96
N VAL A 377 13.64 35.62 27.08
CA VAL A 377 14.04 35.26 28.44
C VAL A 377 13.87 33.76 28.68
N ARG A 378 15.00 33.03 28.76
CA ARG A 378 15.05 31.66 29.30
C ARG A 378 14.58 31.71 30.75
N ARG A 379 13.34 31.27 31.00
CA ARG A 379 12.88 30.95 32.35
C ARG A 379 13.69 29.75 32.85
N ARG A 380 14.58 30.00 33.83
CA ARG A 380 15.24 28.94 34.59
C ARG A 380 14.17 28.10 35.28
N ALA A 381 14.29 26.78 35.19
CA ALA A 381 13.52 25.87 36.03
C ALA A 381 13.77 26.19 37.51
N PRO A 382 12.74 26.16 38.38
CA PRO A 382 12.92 26.35 39.80
C PRO A 382 13.84 25.27 40.38
N ALA A 383 14.74 25.67 41.27
CA ALA A 383 15.62 24.75 41.97
C ALA A 383 14.79 23.74 42.79
N PRO A 384 15.22 22.46 42.87
CA PRO A 384 14.57 21.50 43.75
C PRO A 384 14.66 21.96 45.22
N PRO A 385 13.64 21.66 46.04
CA PRO A 385 13.67 22.02 47.45
C PRO A 385 14.84 21.32 48.17
N PRO A 386 15.44 21.97 49.19
CA PRO A 386 16.52 21.39 49.95
C PRO A 386 16.07 20.07 50.61
N VAL A 387 16.91 19.05 50.46
CA VAL A 387 16.74 17.75 51.11
C VAL A 387 17.35 17.87 52.51
N ASP A 388 16.54 17.65 53.54
CA ASP A 388 17.04 17.55 54.92
C ASP A 388 17.88 16.27 55.07
N THR A 389 18.86 16.31 55.97
CA THR A 389 19.91 15.32 56.30
C THR A 389 19.44 13.90 56.62
N THR A 390 18.13 13.63 56.58
CA THR A 390 17.53 12.31 56.82
C THR A 390 16.86 11.67 55.60
N GLY A 391 16.97 12.26 54.39
CA GLY A 391 16.62 11.59 53.12
C GLY A 391 15.15 11.21 52.91
N ARG A 392 14.20 11.74 53.70
CA ARG A 392 12.75 11.46 53.54
C ARG A 392 11.99 12.63 52.92
N ARG A 393 11.30 12.38 51.80
CA ARG A 393 10.33 13.32 51.20
C ARG A 393 9.11 13.46 52.11
N ARG A 394 8.82 14.68 52.57
CA ARG A 394 7.56 15.00 53.27
C ARG A 394 6.42 15.13 52.28
N THR A 395 5.34 14.38 52.48
CA THR A 395 4.03 14.62 51.85
C THR A 395 3.38 15.86 52.50
N PRO A 396 2.82 16.80 51.72
CA PRO A 396 2.14 17.95 52.30
C PRO A 396 0.76 17.54 52.86
N ALA A 397 0.50 17.99 54.08
CA ALA A 397 -0.76 17.81 54.80
C ALA A 397 -1.91 18.60 54.16
N ASN A 398 -3.11 18.05 54.29
CA ASN A 398 -4.41 18.59 53.85
C ASN A 398 -4.58 20.09 54.12
N VAL A 399 -4.73 20.86 53.03
CA VAL A 399 -5.24 22.23 53.08
C VAL A 399 -6.76 22.15 52.91
N VAL A 400 -7.48 22.51 53.99
CA VAL A 400 -8.93 22.70 54.00
C VAL A 400 -9.27 23.91 53.13
N VAL A 401 -9.92 23.66 51.99
CA VAL A 401 -10.43 24.71 51.10
C VAL A 401 -11.78 25.20 51.64
N GLN A 402 -11.83 26.46 52.09
CA GLN A 402 -13.08 27.15 52.40
C GLN A 402 -13.81 27.50 51.10
N THR A 403 -15.04 27.03 50.97
CA THR A 403 -15.98 27.37 49.90
C THR A 403 -16.51 28.81 50.02
N PRO A 404 -16.61 29.59 48.92
CA PRO A 404 -17.30 30.86 48.95
C PRO A 404 -18.83 30.69 48.90
N ARG A 405 -19.50 31.40 49.83
CA ARG A 405 -20.96 31.54 49.97
C ARG A 405 -21.64 31.97 48.68
N ARG A 406 -22.58 31.17 48.19
CA ARG A 406 -23.50 31.51 47.09
C ARG A 406 -24.70 32.28 47.65
N ARG A 407 -24.96 33.48 47.12
CA ARG A 407 -26.17 34.29 47.42
C ARG A 407 -27.42 33.54 46.97
N VAL A 408 -28.38 33.47 47.88
CA VAL A 408 -29.76 33.04 47.66
C VAL A 408 -30.54 34.24 47.11
N SER A 409 -31.21 34.06 45.98
CA SER A 409 -32.25 34.97 45.48
C SER A 409 -33.56 34.20 45.45
N THR A 410 -34.50 34.58 46.32
CA THR A 410 -35.90 34.11 46.33
C THR A 410 -36.78 34.96 45.40
N PRO A 411 -37.97 34.45 45.03
CA PRO A 411 -38.72 34.86 43.84
C PRO A 411 -39.74 35.97 44.14
N ALA A 412 -40.14 36.71 43.10
CA ALA A 412 -41.28 37.60 43.13
C ALA A 412 -42.38 37.10 42.18
N ASP A 413 -43.53 36.80 42.78
CA ASP A 413 -44.85 36.59 42.18
C ASP A 413 -45.34 37.81 41.38
N ALA A 414 -46.10 37.56 40.29
CA ALA A 414 -47.39 38.23 40.05
C ALA A 414 -48.19 37.64 38.86
N ARG A 415 -49.34 37.03 39.19
CA ARG A 415 -50.72 37.20 38.64
C ARG A 415 -50.94 37.06 37.10
N ARG A 416 -51.81 36.18 36.57
CA ARG A 416 -53.27 35.91 36.71
C ARG A 416 -54.03 36.32 35.43
N ARG A 417 -54.68 35.35 34.75
CA ARG A 417 -56.00 35.36 34.03
C ARG A 417 -56.10 34.07 33.18
N VAL A 418 -56.87 33.04 33.55
CA VAL A 418 -58.34 32.80 33.49
C VAL A 418 -58.89 32.50 32.08
N GLY A 419 -59.51 31.30 31.96
CA GLY A 419 -60.54 30.91 30.97
C GLY A 419 -60.00 30.07 29.81
N GLY A 420 -60.53 28.90 29.44
CA GLY A 420 -61.70 28.11 29.84
C GLY A 420 -61.72 26.83 28.99
N ALA A 421 -62.30 25.76 29.51
CA ALA A 421 -62.53 24.47 28.83
C ALA A 421 -63.91 24.45 28.12
N PRO A 422 -64.45 23.31 27.62
CA PRO A 422 -63.99 22.47 26.50
C PRO A 422 -65.12 22.11 25.48
N ALA A 423 -64.72 21.39 24.41
CA ALA A 423 -65.49 20.41 23.61
C ALA A 423 -66.66 20.94 22.72
N PRO A 424 -67.23 20.15 21.77
CA PRO A 424 -67.16 18.69 21.55
C PRO A 424 -66.01 18.21 20.66
#